data_AF-A0A955C8F5-F1
#
_entry.id   AF-A0A955C8F5-F1
#
_cell.length_a   1.000
_cell.length_b   1.000
_cell.length_c   1.000
_cell.angle_alpha   90.00
_cell.angle_beta   90.00
_cell.angle_gamma   90.00
#
_symmetry.space_group_name_H-M   'P 1'
#
loop_
_entity.id
_entity.type
_entity.pdbx_description
1 polymer ?
#
loop_
_entity_poly.entity_id
_entity_poly.type
_entity_poly.pdbx_seq_one_letter_code
_entity_poly.pdbx_strand_id
1 'polypeptide(L)'
;MLLWEAVSGNNVTKTPAQTKVKAISTRPRSLRVSDRCAAQTRVGRRCRCRKANGSDYCNFHDPQIAARIRAASAAKREARKQQLAALPDGYLKTLATTDGIVNALENVYREVRLGVISTRTASVLLAIVDRMIAYDKLISTVGRRRTTKLQRAKELRMLVNDLMEDMEARGPAKQVTSTSKSVPAALPGAKGSARRTSQQSIG
;
A
#
# COMPACT_ATOMS: atom_id res chain seq x y z
N MET A 1 45.75 35.71 6.84
CA MET A 1 45.58 35.50 5.39
C MET A 1 45.44 34.01 5.16
N LEU A 2 44.23 33.51 4.91
CA LEU A 2 43.94 32.10 4.62
C LEU A 2 43.29 32.06 3.23
N LEU A 3 44.02 31.51 2.25
CA LEU A 3 43.52 31.26 0.89
C LEU A 3 42.59 30.05 0.91
N TRP A 4 41.35 30.24 0.48
CA TRP A 4 40.46 29.16 0.05
C TRP A 4 40.59 29.04 -1.47
N GLU A 5 41.23 27.98 -1.94
CA GLU A 5 41.26 27.62 -3.35
C GLU A 5 39.92 27.00 -3.76
N ALA A 6 39.33 27.57 -4.81
CA ALA A 6 38.10 27.13 -5.43
C ALA A 6 38.37 25.93 -6.35
N VAL A 7 37.89 24.74 -5.97
CA VAL A 7 37.83 23.56 -6.85
C VAL A 7 36.52 23.63 -7.66
N SER A 8 36.57 24.33 -8.79
CA SER A 8 35.51 24.29 -9.82
C SER A 8 35.74 23.08 -10.74
N GLY A 9 35.18 21.93 -10.36
CA GLY A 9 35.13 20.74 -11.21
C GLY A 9 34.04 20.84 -12.26
N ASN A 10 34.41 21.10 -13.52
CA ASN A 10 33.56 20.99 -14.69
C ASN A 10 33.17 19.53 -14.97
N ASN A 11 32.07 19.05 -14.38
CA ASN A 11 31.47 17.77 -14.75
C ASN A 11 30.57 17.94 -15.98
N VAL A 12 31.17 17.80 -17.16
CA VAL A 12 30.45 17.65 -18.44
C VAL A 12 29.81 16.26 -18.46
N THR A 13 28.56 16.16 -18.01
CA THR A 13 27.76 14.94 -18.15
C THR A 13 27.45 14.70 -19.63
N LYS A 14 28.21 13.78 -20.25
CA LYS A 14 27.87 13.23 -21.58
C LYS A 14 26.58 12.43 -21.46
N THR A 15 25.50 12.97 -22.02
CA THR A 15 24.22 12.28 -22.17
C THR A 15 24.41 11.03 -23.04
N PRO A 16 24.12 9.81 -22.56
CA PRO A 16 24.23 8.61 -23.39
C PRO A 16 23.24 8.69 -24.55
N ALA A 17 23.73 8.39 -25.75
CA ALA A 17 22.95 8.37 -26.98
C ALA A 17 21.75 7.41 -26.80
N GLN A 18 20.54 7.98 -26.90
CA GLN A 18 19.30 7.22 -26.78
C GLN A 18 19.22 6.20 -27.90
N THR A 19 19.42 4.93 -27.56
CA THR A 19 19.19 3.81 -28.48
C THR A 19 17.71 3.84 -28.85
N LYS A 20 17.38 4.13 -30.12
CA LYS A 20 16.02 4.05 -30.66
C LYS A 20 15.53 2.60 -30.55
N VAL A 21 14.91 2.25 -29.42
CA VAL A 21 14.16 1.01 -29.27
C VAL A 21 12.98 1.10 -30.23
N LYS A 22 13.04 0.37 -31.36
CA LYS A 22 11.91 0.24 -32.27
C LYS A 22 10.70 -0.21 -31.44
N ALA A 23 9.62 0.57 -31.46
CA ALA A 23 8.38 0.26 -30.78
C ALA A 23 7.89 -1.12 -31.25
N ILE A 24 8.06 -2.13 -30.41
CA ILE A 24 7.52 -3.47 -30.65
C ILE A 24 6.01 -3.30 -30.66
N SER A 25 5.41 -3.51 -31.82
CA SER A 25 3.95 -3.50 -32.00
C SER A 25 3.32 -4.46 -30.99
N THR A 26 2.64 -3.90 -30.01
CA THR A 26 1.90 -4.64 -28.96
C THR A 26 0.56 -5.17 -29.47
N ARG A 27 0.30 -5.13 -30.79
CA ARG A 27 -0.90 -5.75 -31.35
C ARG A 27 -0.83 -7.25 -31.07
N PRO A 28 -1.83 -7.82 -30.35
CA PRO A 28 -1.82 -9.23 -30.05
C PRO A 28 -1.86 -9.99 -31.37
N ARG A 29 -0.78 -10.68 -31.71
CA ARG A 29 -0.74 -11.60 -32.85
C ARG A 29 -1.89 -12.59 -32.63
N SER A 30 -2.83 -12.63 -33.57
CA SER A 30 -3.91 -13.61 -33.51
C SER A 30 -3.28 -15.01 -33.48
N LEU A 31 -3.54 -15.75 -32.40
CA LEU A 31 -3.01 -17.11 -32.26
C LEU A 31 -3.56 -17.97 -33.40
N ARG A 32 -2.67 -18.75 -34.04
CA ARG A 32 -3.07 -19.76 -35.03
C ARG A 32 -4.03 -20.74 -34.38
N VAL A 33 -4.95 -21.31 -35.16
CA VAL A 33 -5.97 -22.23 -34.64
C VAL A 33 -5.34 -23.45 -33.94
N SER A 34 -4.19 -23.93 -34.43
CA SER A 34 -3.42 -25.04 -33.87
C SER A 34 -2.77 -24.76 -32.50
N ASP A 35 -2.60 -23.48 -32.14
CA ASP A 35 -1.98 -23.05 -30.88
C ASP A 35 -3.02 -22.75 -29.80
N ARG A 36 -4.30 -22.88 -30.13
CA ARG A 36 -5.41 -22.61 -29.20
C ARG A 36 -5.76 -23.87 -28.42
N CYS A 37 -6.22 -23.64 -27.20
CA CYS A 37 -6.76 -24.68 -26.34
C CYS A 37 -7.94 -25.40 -27.02
N ALA A 38 -7.93 -26.74 -26.94
CA ALA A 38 -8.95 -27.60 -27.54
C ALA A 38 -10.32 -27.51 -26.84
N ALA A 39 -10.39 -27.02 -25.60
CA ALA A 39 -11.62 -26.92 -24.82
C ALA A 39 -12.66 -25.97 -25.45
N GLN A 40 -13.93 -26.29 -25.22
CA GLN A 40 -15.06 -25.44 -25.57
C GLN A 40 -15.60 -24.72 -24.33
N THR A 41 -15.99 -23.47 -24.52
CA THR A 41 -16.74 -22.67 -23.55
C THR A 41 -18.17 -23.19 -23.41
N ARG A 42 -18.88 -22.77 -22.37
CA ARG A 42 -20.30 -23.12 -22.15
C ARG A 42 -21.22 -22.76 -23.33
N VAL A 43 -20.83 -21.79 -24.16
CA VAL A 43 -21.57 -21.34 -25.35
C VAL A 43 -21.14 -22.11 -26.62
N GLY A 44 -20.40 -23.21 -26.48
CA GLY A 44 -19.89 -24.03 -27.60
C GLY A 44 -18.71 -23.43 -28.39
N ARG A 45 -18.27 -22.20 -28.06
CA ARG A 45 -17.12 -21.58 -28.74
C ARG A 45 -15.81 -22.16 -28.22
N ARG A 46 -14.83 -22.41 -29.10
CA ARG A 46 -13.47 -22.81 -28.71
C ARG A 46 -12.78 -21.76 -27.84
N CYS A 47 -12.01 -22.23 -26.86
CA CYS A 47 -11.21 -21.38 -25.99
C CYS A 47 -10.18 -20.58 -26.83
N ARG A 48 -10.06 -19.28 -26.54
CA ARG A 48 -9.11 -18.39 -27.23
C ARG A 48 -7.72 -18.39 -26.61
N CYS A 49 -7.54 -19.04 -25.46
CA CYS A 49 -6.25 -19.10 -24.78
C CYS A 49 -5.27 -20.00 -25.53
N ARG A 50 -3.98 -19.69 -25.40
CA ARG A 50 -2.89 -20.54 -25.91
C ARG A 50 -2.86 -21.86 -25.14
N LYS A 51 -2.64 -22.97 -25.84
CA LYS A 51 -2.35 -24.27 -25.23
C LYS A 51 -1.01 -24.24 -24.48
N ALA A 52 -0.88 -25.00 -23.40
CA ALA A 52 0.38 -25.14 -22.68
C ALA A 52 1.35 -26.02 -23.48
N ASN A 53 2.66 -25.88 -23.24
CA ASN A 53 3.65 -26.69 -23.93
C ASN A 53 3.43 -28.18 -23.57
N GLY A 54 3.22 -29.02 -24.58
CA GLY A 54 2.96 -30.46 -24.39
C GLY A 54 1.54 -30.82 -23.94
N SER A 55 0.60 -29.87 -23.92
CA SER A 55 -0.82 -30.12 -23.61
C SER A 55 -1.71 -29.58 -24.73
N ASP A 56 -2.85 -30.23 -24.95
CA ASP A 56 -3.91 -29.74 -25.85
C ASP A 56 -4.77 -28.64 -25.19
N TYR A 57 -4.59 -28.45 -23.88
CA TYR A 57 -5.36 -27.51 -23.08
C TYR A 57 -4.52 -26.32 -22.62
N CYS A 58 -5.18 -25.20 -22.29
CA CYS A 58 -4.54 -24.12 -21.55
C CYS A 58 -4.54 -24.45 -20.06
N ASN A 59 -3.71 -23.76 -19.28
CA ASN A 59 -3.60 -23.96 -17.82
C ASN A 59 -4.96 -23.93 -17.08
N PHE A 60 -5.95 -23.21 -17.59
CA PHE A 60 -7.29 -23.12 -16.98
C PHE A 60 -8.23 -24.30 -17.31
N HIS A 61 -7.99 -25.00 -18.42
CA HIS A 61 -8.79 -26.15 -18.87
C HIS A 61 -8.05 -27.49 -18.74
N ASP A 62 -6.75 -27.47 -18.45
CA ASP A 62 -5.97 -28.68 -18.20
C ASP A 62 -6.50 -29.40 -16.95
N PRO A 63 -6.95 -30.66 -17.02
CA PRO A 63 -7.54 -31.36 -15.88
C PRO A 63 -6.58 -31.54 -14.70
N GLN A 64 -5.26 -31.62 -14.94
CA GLN A 64 -4.28 -31.81 -13.89
C GLN A 64 -3.97 -30.52 -13.13
N ILE A 65 -4.00 -29.38 -13.81
CA ILE A 65 -3.53 -28.09 -13.27
C ILE A 65 -4.71 -27.17 -12.91
N ALA A 66 -5.85 -27.28 -13.60
CA ALA A 66 -6.96 -26.36 -13.44
C ALA A 66 -7.52 -26.34 -12.01
N ALA A 67 -7.64 -27.51 -11.36
CA ALA A 67 -8.10 -27.59 -9.97
C ALA A 67 -7.17 -26.80 -9.03
N ARG A 68 -5.86 -26.97 -9.19
CA ARG A 68 -4.83 -26.24 -8.41
C ARG A 68 -4.89 -24.73 -8.65
N ILE A 69 -5.05 -24.30 -9.90
CA ILE A 69 -5.15 -22.86 -10.24
C ILE A 69 -6.43 -22.24 -9.67
N ARG A 70 -7.56 -22.95 -9.73
CA ARG A 70 -8.82 -22.49 -9.14
C ARG A 70 -8.71 -22.35 -7.63
N ALA A 71 -8.14 -23.36 -6.95
CA ALA A 71 -7.90 -23.31 -5.50
C ALA A 71 -6.97 -22.15 -5.11
N ALA A 72 -5.84 -21.98 -5.81
CA ALA A 72 -4.91 -20.87 -5.56
C ALA A 72 -5.58 -19.50 -5.80
N SER A 73 -6.40 -19.39 -6.85
CA SER A 73 -7.15 -18.16 -7.15
C SER A 73 -8.21 -17.86 -6.08
N ALA A 74 -8.89 -18.88 -5.58
CA ALA A 74 -9.86 -18.75 -4.50
C ALA A 74 -9.18 -18.32 -3.19
N ALA A 75 -8.08 -18.97 -2.80
CA ALA A 75 -7.28 -18.60 -1.64
C ALA A 75 -6.76 -17.15 -1.74
N LYS A 76 -6.29 -16.73 -2.93
CA LYS A 76 -5.86 -15.34 -3.16
C LYS A 76 -7.01 -14.34 -3.05
N ARG A 77 -8.21 -14.70 -3.51
CA ARG A 77 -9.42 -13.86 -3.34
C ARG A 77 -9.80 -13.75 -1.88
N GLU A 78 -9.74 -14.85 -1.13
CA GLU A 78 -10.10 -14.87 0.28
C GLU A 78 -9.10 -14.08 1.12
N ALA A 79 -7.80 -14.28 0.90
CA ALA A 79 -6.75 -13.48 1.53
C ALA A 79 -6.94 -11.99 1.24
N ARG A 80 -7.33 -11.63 0.00
CA ARG A 80 -7.63 -10.24 -0.35
C ARG A 80 -8.87 -9.71 0.38
N LYS A 81 -9.93 -10.50 0.53
CA LYS A 81 -11.12 -10.10 1.29
C LYS A 81 -10.79 -9.88 2.76
N GLN A 82 -10.05 -10.79 3.37
CA GLN A 82 -9.59 -10.67 4.76
C GLN A 82 -8.71 -9.43 4.94
N GLN A 83 -7.79 -9.18 4.00
CA GLN A 83 -6.98 -7.96 3.99
C GLN A 83 -7.84 -6.70 3.94
N LEU A 84 -8.88 -6.68 3.11
CA LEU A 84 -9.78 -5.53 2.98
C LEU A 84 -10.70 -5.34 4.18
N ALA A 85 -11.14 -6.44 4.81
CA ALA A 85 -11.95 -6.41 6.02
C ALA A 85 -11.17 -5.94 7.26
N ALA A 86 -9.84 -6.08 7.24
CA ALA A 86 -8.96 -5.57 8.29
C ALA A 86 -8.66 -4.07 8.18
N LEU A 87 -9.15 -3.38 7.14
CA LEU A 87 -9.03 -1.91 7.08
C LEU A 87 -10.04 -1.26 8.01
N PRO A 88 -9.68 -0.11 8.62
CA PRO A 88 -10.63 0.73 9.34
C PRO A 88 -11.82 1.15 8.45
N ASP A 89 -13.02 1.22 9.03
CA ASP A 89 -14.21 1.65 8.32
C ASP A 89 -14.05 3.07 7.74
N GLY A 90 -14.51 3.26 6.51
CA GLY A 90 -14.46 4.56 5.82
C GLY A 90 -13.12 4.91 5.16
N TYR A 91 -12.06 4.11 5.37
CA TYR A 91 -10.73 4.38 4.81
C TYR A 91 -10.69 4.45 3.28
N LEU A 92 -11.53 3.68 2.59
CA LEU A 92 -11.61 3.72 1.12
C LEU A 92 -12.26 5.01 0.59
N LYS A 93 -13.11 5.68 1.38
CA LYS A 93 -13.79 6.93 0.96
C LYS A 93 -12.83 8.11 0.99
N THR A 94 -11.92 8.16 1.98
CA THR A 94 -10.91 9.23 2.08
C THR A 94 -9.90 9.17 0.93
N LEU A 95 -9.63 8.00 0.36
CA LEU A 95 -8.65 7.85 -0.72
C LEU A 95 -9.12 8.40 -2.09
N ALA A 96 -10.35 8.89 -2.23
CA ALA A 96 -10.89 9.39 -3.50
C ALA A 96 -10.21 10.67 -4.03
N THR A 97 -9.46 11.41 -3.20
CA THR A 97 -8.79 12.65 -3.57
C THR A 97 -7.29 12.58 -3.25
N THR A 98 -6.46 13.35 -3.97
CA THR A 98 -5.01 13.42 -3.70
C THR A 98 -4.70 13.86 -2.27
N ASP A 99 -5.45 14.83 -1.72
CA ASP A 99 -5.29 15.28 -0.34
C ASP A 99 -5.71 14.20 0.65
N GLY A 100 -6.75 13.45 0.33
CA GLY A 100 -7.15 12.28 1.11
C GLY A 100 -6.12 11.15 1.11
N ILE A 101 -5.37 10.96 0.01
CA ILE A 101 -4.24 10.02 -0.04
C ILE A 101 -3.11 10.46 0.90
N VAL A 102 -2.74 11.75 0.89
CA VAL A 102 -1.69 12.28 1.78
C VAL A 102 -2.10 12.14 3.24
N ASN A 103 -3.33 12.53 3.59
CA ASN A 103 -3.85 12.40 4.95
C ASN A 103 -3.93 10.93 5.40
N ALA A 104 -4.31 10.03 4.50
CA ALA A 104 -4.30 8.60 4.76
C ALA A 104 -2.87 8.11 5.07
N LEU A 105 -1.87 8.46 4.26
CA LEU A 105 -0.48 8.09 4.52
C LEU A 105 0.05 8.65 5.85
N GLU A 106 -0.27 9.90 6.19
CA GLU A 106 0.10 10.50 7.49
C GLU A 106 -0.55 9.79 8.67
N ASN A 107 -1.81 9.33 8.52
CA ASN A 107 -2.49 8.55 9.56
C ASN A 107 -1.89 7.15 9.70
N VAL A 108 -1.59 6.45 8.59
CA VAL A 108 -0.87 5.16 8.65
C VAL A 108 0.46 5.33 9.37
N TYR A 109 1.25 6.34 9.01
CA TYR A 109 2.53 6.60 9.64
C TYR A 109 2.39 6.80 11.15
N ARG A 110 1.42 7.62 11.58
CA ARG A 110 1.13 7.84 13.01
C ARG A 110 0.68 6.56 13.71
N GLU A 111 -0.25 5.82 13.14
CA GLU A 111 -0.84 4.62 13.76
C GLU A 111 0.16 3.46 13.84
N VAL A 112 1.04 3.31 12.85
CA VAL A 112 2.16 2.36 12.88
C VAL A 112 3.17 2.75 13.96
N ARG A 113 3.54 4.03 14.02
CA ARG A 113 4.48 4.55 15.03
C ARG A 113 3.95 4.39 16.46
N LEU A 114 2.64 4.50 16.64
CA LEU A 114 1.97 4.27 17.93
C LEU A 114 1.73 2.79 18.24
N GLY A 115 2.01 1.88 17.30
CA GLY A 115 1.75 0.44 17.44
C GLY A 115 0.26 0.08 17.44
N VAL A 116 -0.62 0.99 17.01
CA VAL A 116 -2.07 0.77 16.89
C VAL A 116 -2.37 -0.16 15.72
N ILE A 117 -1.64 0.02 14.61
CA ILE A 117 -1.76 -0.79 13.41
C ILE A 117 -0.57 -1.75 13.29
N SER A 118 -0.84 -3.00 12.91
CA SER A 118 0.19 -3.99 12.60
C SER A 118 0.94 -3.67 11.30
N THR A 119 2.22 -4.03 11.20
CA THR A 119 3.03 -3.86 9.96
C THR A 119 2.36 -4.52 8.75
N ARG A 120 1.70 -5.66 8.95
CA ARG A 120 0.93 -6.36 7.92
C ARG A 120 -0.21 -5.48 7.39
N THR A 121 -0.98 -4.84 8.26
CA THR A 121 -2.07 -3.93 7.85
C THR A 121 -1.52 -2.69 7.16
N ALA A 122 -0.40 -2.13 7.64
CA ALA A 122 0.28 -0.99 7.00
C ALA A 122 0.73 -1.31 5.56
N SER A 123 1.31 -2.50 5.33
CA SER A 123 1.73 -2.95 4.00
C SER A 123 0.56 -3.01 3.00
N VAL A 124 -0.63 -3.44 3.46
CA VAL A 124 -1.83 -3.52 2.64
C VAL A 124 -2.32 -2.11 2.27
N LEU A 125 -2.29 -1.19 3.24
CA LEU A 125 -2.67 0.22 3.03
C LEU A 125 -1.77 0.89 2.01
N LEU A 126 -0.45 0.71 2.13
CA LEU A 126 0.54 1.17 1.16
C LEU A 126 0.28 0.59 -0.24
N ALA A 127 0.01 -0.71 -0.37
CA ALA A 127 -0.26 -1.34 -1.66
C ALA A 127 -1.55 -0.82 -2.33
N ILE A 128 -2.56 -0.44 -1.53
CA ILE A 128 -3.78 0.20 -2.03
C ILE A 128 -3.44 1.60 -2.55
N VAL A 129 -2.73 2.40 -1.76
CA VAL A 129 -2.29 3.75 -2.17
C VAL A 129 -1.44 3.71 -3.44
N ASP A 130 -0.48 2.79 -3.54
CA ASP A 130 0.36 2.60 -4.72
C ASP A 130 -0.45 2.27 -5.97
N ARG A 131 -1.46 1.40 -5.84
CA ARG A 131 -2.38 1.12 -6.94
C ARG A 131 -3.17 2.35 -7.33
N MET A 132 -3.66 3.13 -6.36
CA MET A 132 -4.42 4.34 -6.67
C MET A 132 -3.56 5.36 -7.40
N ILE A 133 -2.31 5.57 -6.97
CA ILE A 133 -1.33 6.40 -7.69
C ILE A 133 -1.08 5.87 -9.11
N ALA A 134 -0.98 4.55 -9.29
CA ALA A 134 -0.74 3.93 -10.60
C ALA A 134 -1.96 3.94 -11.54
N TYR A 135 -3.17 3.80 -11.01
CA TYR A 135 -4.43 3.86 -11.76
C TYR A 135 -4.85 5.30 -12.07
N ASP A 136 -4.37 6.28 -11.31
CA ASP A 136 -4.65 7.69 -11.52
C ASP A 136 -3.97 8.25 -12.78
N LYS A 137 -4.71 8.14 -13.90
CA LYS A 137 -4.74 9.19 -14.92
C LYS A 137 -5.32 10.52 -14.40
N LEU A 138 -5.82 10.58 -13.16
CA LEU A 138 -6.25 11.82 -12.47
C LEU A 138 -5.09 12.76 -12.09
N ILE A 139 -3.83 12.31 -12.17
CA ILE A 139 -2.65 13.18 -12.06
C ILE A 139 -2.33 13.88 -13.39
N SER A 140 -2.79 13.36 -14.54
CA SER A 140 -2.40 13.87 -15.86
C SER A 140 -3.21 15.09 -16.35
N THR A 141 -4.22 15.54 -15.62
CA THR A 141 -5.10 16.65 -16.08
C THR A 141 -4.91 17.97 -15.35
N VAL A 142 -4.08 18.08 -14.30
CA VAL A 142 -4.01 19.31 -13.48
C VAL A 142 -2.56 19.70 -13.14
N GLY A 143 -2.00 20.62 -13.96
CA GLY A 143 -1.09 21.72 -13.61
C GLY A 143 0.21 21.44 -12.82
N ARG A 144 1.31 22.08 -13.25
CA ARG A 144 2.68 22.08 -12.68
C ARG A 144 2.81 22.32 -11.16
N ARG A 145 1.76 22.75 -10.43
CA ARG A 145 1.78 23.00 -8.97
C ARG A 145 1.59 21.74 -8.10
N ARG A 146 1.23 20.58 -8.66
CA ARG A 146 1.05 19.32 -7.91
C ARG A 146 2.33 18.49 -7.70
N THR A 147 3.46 18.92 -8.25
CA THR A 147 4.75 18.19 -8.12
C THR A 147 5.17 18.03 -6.66
N THR A 148 4.96 19.05 -5.82
CA THR A 148 5.34 19.02 -4.40
C THR A 148 4.49 18.06 -3.56
N LYS A 149 3.18 17.96 -3.82
CA LYS A 149 2.29 17.03 -3.08
C LYS A 149 2.57 15.57 -3.42
N LEU A 150 2.79 15.27 -4.71
CA LEU A 150 3.17 13.92 -5.13
C LEU A 150 4.56 13.54 -4.58
N GLN A 151 5.48 14.50 -4.55
CA GLN A 151 6.81 14.31 -3.97
C GLN A 151 6.73 14.05 -2.47
N ARG A 152 5.90 14.81 -1.73
CA ARG A 152 5.61 14.55 -0.31
C ARG A 152 4.97 13.17 -0.08
N ALA A 153 4.06 12.73 -0.95
CA ALA A 153 3.49 11.38 -0.86
C ALA A 153 4.57 10.29 -1.09
N LYS A 154 5.52 10.52 -2.01
CA LYS A 154 6.67 9.63 -2.22
C LYS A 154 7.62 9.62 -1.03
N GLU A 155 7.90 10.77 -0.42
CA GLU A 155 8.72 10.88 0.79
C GLU A 155 8.06 10.15 1.96
N LEU A 156 6.77 10.39 2.20
CA LEU A 156 6.00 9.67 3.22
C LEU A 156 6.00 8.16 2.97
N ARG A 157 5.90 7.72 1.72
CA ARG A 157 6.00 6.30 1.36
C ARG A 157 7.35 5.70 1.75
N MET A 158 8.46 6.39 1.48
CA MET A 158 9.79 5.93 1.91
C MET A 158 9.86 5.85 3.44
N LEU A 159 9.42 6.89 4.14
CA LEU A 159 9.42 6.91 5.61
C LEU A 159 8.59 5.80 6.26
N VAL A 160 7.43 5.44 5.68
CA VAL A 160 6.62 4.33 6.19
C VAL A 160 7.30 2.99 5.91
N ASN A 161 7.92 2.82 4.75
CA ASN A 161 8.68 1.60 4.44
C ASN A 161 9.86 1.42 5.40
N ASP A 162 10.66 2.48 5.60
CA ASP A 162 11.80 2.46 6.53
C ASP A 162 11.34 2.14 7.96
N LEU A 163 10.22 2.72 8.40
CA LEU A 163 9.64 2.44 9.72
C LEU A 163 9.18 0.98 9.85
N MET A 164 8.57 0.41 8.81
CA MET A 164 8.17 -0.99 8.81
C MET A 164 9.37 -1.93 8.87
N GLU A 165 10.43 -1.65 8.10
CA GLU A 165 11.67 -2.43 8.11
C GLU A 165 12.35 -2.37 9.49
N ASP A 166 12.39 -1.20 10.11
CA ASP A 166 12.87 -1.01 11.49
C ASP A 166 12.05 -1.82 12.52
N MET A 167 10.72 -1.86 12.38
CA MET A 167 9.86 -2.63 13.26
C MET A 167 10.02 -4.14 13.07
N GLU A 168 10.22 -4.61 11.84
CA GLU A 168 10.50 -6.01 11.56
C GLU A 168 11.88 -6.42 12.09
N ALA A 169 12.89 -5.57 11.94
CA ALA A 169 14.25 -5.79 12.45
C ALA A 169 14.30 -5.83 13.99
N ARG A 170 13.47 -5.02 14.68
CA ARG A 170 13.34 -5.05 16.15
C ARG A 170 12.64 -6.31 16.66
N GLY A 171 12.02 -7.09 15.77
CA GLY A 171 11.18 -8.24 16.13
C GLY A 171 9.89 -7.81 16.82
N PRO A 172 8.97 -8.74 17.12
CA PRO A 172 7.80 -8.42 17.92
C PRO A 172 8.31 -7.86 19.24
N ALA A 173 8.07 -6.57 19.48
CA ALA A 173 8.43 -5.92 20.73
C ALA A 173 7.99 -6.87 21.83
N LYS A 174 8.96 -7.47 22.54
CA LYS A 174 8.69 -8.30 23.71
C LYS A 174 7.72 -7.46 24.50
N GLN A 175 6.46 -7.91 24.58
CA GLN A 175 5.45 -7.19 25.33
C GLN A 175 6.12 -6.91 26.65
N VAL A 176 6.43 -5.64 26.89
CA VAL A 176 6.91 -5.22 28.18
C VAL A 176 5.65 -5.43 28.99
N THR A 177 5.53 -6.64 29.54
CA THR A 177 4.56 -6.99 30.55
C THR A 177 4.88 -5.99 31.61
N SER A 178 4.15 -4.88 31.58
CA SER A 178 4.09 -3.93 32.65
C SER A 178 3.50 -4.73 33.79
N THR A 179 4.37 -5.47 34.49
CA THR A 179 4.14 -5.98 35.82
C THR A 179 3.65 -4.77 36.57
N SER A 180 2.33 -4.73 36.70
CA SER A 180 1.59 -3.69 37.36
C SER A 180 2.08 -3.82 38.79
N LYS A 181 3.07 -3.00 39.13
CA LYS A 181 3.57 -2.90 40.48
C LYS A 181 2.35 -2.42 41.26
N SER A 182 1.71 -3.36 41.95
CA SER A 182 0.53 -3.15 42.77
C SER A 182 0.82 -1.97 43.66
N VAL A 183 0.21 -0.82 43.35
CA VAL A 183 0.24 0.34 44.21
C VAL A 183 -0.54 -0.05 45.46
N PRO A 184 0.10 -0.08 46.65
CA PRO A 184 -0.62 -0.40 47.87
C PRO A 184 -1.70 0.67 48.07
N ALA A 185 -2.94 0.21 48.20
CA ALA A 185 -4.07 1.04 48.59
C ALA A 185 -3.85 1.51 50.04
N ALA A 186 -3.51 2.79 50.22
CA ALA A 186 -3.54 3.45 51.52
C ALA A 186 -4.02 4.91 51.36
N LEU A 187 -5.35 5.03 51.33
CA LEU A 187 -6.20 6.08 51.92
C LEU A 187 -5.64 7.51 52.05
N PRO A 188 -6.15 8.49 51.29
CA PRO A 188 -6.15 9.88 51.70
C PRO A 188 -7.30 10.12 52.69
N GLY A 189 -6.96 10.41 53.95
CA GLY A 189 -7.89 10.94 54.93
C GLY A 189 -8.36 12.34 54.51
N ALA A 190 -9.56 12.42 53.94
CA ALA A 190 -10.25 13.67 53.68
C ALA A 190 -10.76 14.27 54.99
N LYS A 191 -10.18 15.40 55.42
CA LYS A 191 -10.85 16.37 56.28
C LYS A 191 -11.27 17.54 55.41
N GLY A 192 -12.58 17.74 55.33
CA GLY A 192 -13.21 18.70 54.44
C GLY A 192 -12.96 20.16 54.82
N SER A 193 -13.23 21.05 53.86
CA SER A 193 -13.67 22.41 54.16
C SER A 193 -14.45 22.98 52.96
N ALA A 194 -15.76 23.08 53.17
CA ALA A 194 -16.64 24.20 52.87
C ALA A 194 -16.57 24.94 51.50
N ARG A 195 -17.76 24.96 50.85
CA ARG A 195 -18.51 26.18 50.47
C ARG A 195 -18.00 26.98 49.26
N ARG A 196 -18.81 27.06 48.20
CA ARG A 196 -19.79 28.16 47.98
C ARG A 196 -20.48 27.98 46.62
N THR A 197 -21.78 27.70 46.67
CA THR A 197 -22.68 27.77 45.51
C THR A 197 -23.03 29.23 45.26
N SER A 198 -22.72 29.76 44.08
CA SER A 198 -23.27 31.02 43.58
C SER A 198 -24.17 30.73 42.39
N GLN A 199 -25.48 30.77 42.63
CA GLN A 199 -26.49 30.97 41.61
C GLN A 199 -26.24 32.32 40.92
N GLN A 200 -26.16 32.31 39.59
CA GLN A 200 -26.44 33.50 38.79
C GLN A 200 -27.62 33.18 37.89
N SER A 201 -28.73 33.83 38.22
CA SER A 201 -29.90 34.05 37.38
C SER A 201 -29.50 34.92 36.18
N ILE A 202 -29.82 34.47 34.98
CA ILE A 202 -29.89 35.33 33.80
C ILE A 202 -31.36 35.29 33.36
N GLY A 203 -31.97 36.46 33.34
CA GLY A 203 -33.31 36.68 32.79
C GLY A 203 -33.31 36.81 31.27
#